data_AF-A0A7S3EL28-F1
#
_entry.id   AF-A0A7S3EL28-F1
#
_cell.length_a   1.000
_cell.length_b   1.000
_cell.length_c   1.000
_cell.angle_alpha   90.00
_cell.angle_beta   90.00
_cell.angle_gamma   90.00
#
_symmetry.space_group_name_H-M   'P 1'
#
loop_
_entity.id
_entity.type
_entity.pdbx_description
1 polymer ?
#
loop_
_entity_poly.entity_id
_entity_poly.type
_entity_poly.pdbx_seq_one_letter_code
_entity_poly.pdbx_strand_id
1 'polypeptide(L)'
;MDVFFYLPRVYRNIYSEEADQRDGMLPQFHGVPNTVDVFVSGPTGVGSTFHTKVSNVIGDCPYSHRVLLALEEKQVSYNLITIDRKLRPSWYYNVHPEAKVPVISHDGILIEESSNIVDYLESKFPEKLLAQRNPKVATDPLPVIEAFRSRFTSFIEHEDEKPEFMESLVSLDSLLQRFITTERGPFFGGKKLSEEDVVVMPYLYHMEIAGKIVRDFELPHGLFPSIRNYMDAMKAHPTFQKTKAKPENLLFGYVELHGGLHHDELSSVSDILE
;
A
#
# COMPACT_ATOMS: atom_id res chain seq x y z
N MET A 1 23.78 27.15 -21.34
CA MET A 1 24.27 27.16 -19.95
C MET A 1 23.85 28.51 -19.39
N ASP A 2 22.88 28.63 -18.48
CA ASP A 2 22.39 27.69 -17.48
C ASP A 2 20.89 27.88 -17.23
N VAL A 3 20.20 26.76 -17.03
CA VAL A 3 18.77 26.70 -16.70
C VAL A 3 18.66 26.38 -15.21
N PHE A 4 18.78 27.41 -14.36
CA PHE A 4 18.56 27.34 -12.91
C PHE A 4 17.84 28.60 -12.44
N PHE A 5 16.60 28.80 -12.90
CA PHE A 5 15.70 29.81 -12.35
C PHE A 5 14.25 29.32 -12.54
N TYR A 6 13.74 28.52 -11.60
CA TYR A 6 12.31 28.38 -11.27
C TYR A 6 12.17 27.41 -10.08
N LEU A 7 12.42 27.87 -8.86
CA LEU A 7 11.84 27.26 -7.65
C LEU A 7 11.49 28.37 -6.64
N PRO A 8 10.22 28.46 -6.18
CA PRO A 8 9.79 29.48 -5.22
C PRO A 8 10.44 29.31 -3.83
N ARG A 9 10.57 30.46 -3.17
CA ARG A 9 11.31 30.74 -1.92
C ARG A 9 10.66 30.17 -0.64
N VAL A 10 9.97 29.02 -0.70
CA VAL A 10 9.15 28.50 0.42
C VAL A 10 9.86 27.41 1.25
N TYR A 11 10.98 26.86 0.79
CA TYR A 11 11.64 25.71 1.45
C TYR A 11 12.77 26.07 2.44
N ARG A 12 12.73 27.24 3.11
CA ARG A 12 13.83 27.64 4.01
C ARG A 12 13.51 27.83 5.49
N ASN A 13 12.28 27.61 5.94
CA ASN A 13 11.91 27.77 7.36
C ASN A 13 11.09 26.59 7.90
N ILE A 14 11.63 25.36 7.83
CA ILE A 14 11.01 24.19 8.49
C ILE A 14 11.71 23.86 9.83
N TYR A 15 12.73 24.62 10.23
CA TYR A 15 13.51 24.37 11.46
C TYR A 15 13.83 25.65 12.25
N SER A 16 12.82 26.39 12.71
CA SER A 16 13.03 27.47 13.70
C SER A 16 12.06 27.38 14.86
N GLU A 17 12.62 27.36 16.07
CA GLU A 17 12.10 26.93 17.38
C GLU A 17 10.94 27.73 18.02
N GLU A 18 10.18 28.57 17.31
CA GLU A 18 9.24 29.52 17.99
C GLU A 18 7.78 29.50 17.52
N ALA A 19 7.33 28.47 16.79
CA ALA A 19 5.91 28.36 16.40
C ALA A 19 5.10 27.44 17.33
N ASP A 20 4.47 28.09 18.31
CA ASP A 20 3.14 27.78 18.88
C ASP A 20 2.96 26.51 19.74
N GLN A 21 3.19 26.71 21.04
CA GLN A 21 2.80 25.80 22.09
C GLN A 21 1.27 25.85 22.29
N ARG A 22 0.60 24.70 22.15
CA ARG A 22 -0.79 24.37 22.56
C ARG A 22 -1.89 24.39 21.49
N ASP A 23 -1.62 23.89 20.29
CA ASP A 23 -2.56 23.13 19.45
C ASP A 23 -1.79 22.66 18.20
N GLY A 24 -1.96 21.42 17.73
CA GLY A 24 -1.40 21.02 16.42
C GLY A 24 0.13 20.91 16.33
N MET A 25 0.78 20.24 17.28
CA MET A 25 2.21 19.94 17.17
C MET A 25 2.46 19.02 15.95
N LEU A 26 3.11 19.55 14.90
CA LEU A 26 3.69 18.72 13.84
C LEU A 26 4.55 17.63 14.51
N PRO A 27 4.52 16.37 14.03
CA PRO A 27 5.45 15.37 14.54
C PRO A 27 6.87 15.94 14.43
N GLN A 28 7.64 15.91 15.52
CA GLN A 28 9.02 16.35 15.48
C GLN A 28 9.83 15.34 14.66
N PHE A 29 10.05 15.66 13.39
CA PHE A 29 10.86 14.87 12.48
C PHE A 29 12.34 15.17 12.77
N HIS A 30 12.89 14.51 13.79
CA HIS A 30 14.33 14.54 14.00
C HIS A 30 14.98 13.80 12.83
N GLY A 31 15.79 14.51 12.04
CA GLY A 31 16.50 13.98 10.87
C GLY A 31 17.54 12.94 11.26
N VAL A 32 17.08 11.73 11.60
CA VAL A 32 17.92 10.56 11.76
C VAL A 32 18.43 10.22 10.36
N PRO A 33 19.76 10.16 10.14
CA PRO A 33 20.31 9.81 8.84
C PRO A 33 19.70 8.50 8.33
N ASN A 34 19.33 8.46 7.04
CA ASN A 34 18.73 7.29 6.39
C ASN A 34 17.36 6.87 6.97
N THR A 35 16.62 7.78 7.60
CA THR A 35 15.24 7.57 8.02
C THR A 35 14.29 8.40 7.16
N VAL A 36 13.19 7.80 6.72
CA VAL A 36 12.15 8.49 5.95
C VAL A 36 10.90 8.69 6.81
N ASP A 37 10.22 9.83 6.65
CA ASP A 37 8.87 9.97 7.20
C ASP A 37 7.88 9.44 6.16
N VAL A 38 7.08 8.44 6.51
CA VAL A 38 6.11 7.84 5.60
C VAL A 38 4.69 8.16 6.05
N PHE A 39 3.96 8.86 5.19
CA PHE A 39 2.56 9.21 5.37
C PHE A 39 1.70 8.17 4.65
N VAL A 40 0.93 7.39 5.40
CA VAL A 40 0.07 6.31 4.87
C VAL A 40 -1.39 6.49 5.28
N SER A 41 -2.29 5.72 4.68
CA SER A 41 -3.67 5.65 5.17
C SER A 41 -3.70 5.03 6.57
N GLY A 42 -4.39 5.70 7.50
CA GLY A 42 -4.86 5.12 8.76
C GLY A 42 -6.27 4.55 8.63
N PRO A 43 -6.85 4.00 9.73
CA PRO A 43 -8.25 3.61 9.78
C PRO A 43 -9.14 4.80 9.46
N THR A 44 -10.05 4.61 8.51
CA THR A 44 -11.04 5.62 8.13
C THR A 44 -12.07 5.78 9.24
N GLY A 45 -12.69 6.95 9.41
CA GLY A 45 -14.01 7.10 10.08
C GLY A 45 -14.08 6.77 11.59
N VAL A 46 -12.97 6.43 12.25
CA VAL A 46 -12.93 6.18 13.70
C VAL A 46 -13.06 7.48 14.52
N GLY A 47 -13.38 8.60 13.86
CA GLY A 47 -13.82 9.83 14.49
C GLY A 47 -12.97 10.14 15.71
N SER A 48 -11.67 10.37 15.52
CA SER A 48 -10.86 10.80 16.64
C SER A 48 -11.44 12.14 17.10
N THR A 49 -12.19 12.14 18.19
CA THR A 49 -12.53 13.31 19.02
C THR A 49 -11.28 14.00 19.60
N PHE A 50 -10.11 13.62 19.09
CA PHE A 50 -8.82 14.24 19.25
C PHE A 50 -8.29 14.49 17.84
N HIS A 51 -8.26 15.75 17.40
CA HIS A 51 -7.69 16.20 16.11
C HIS A 51 -6.17 15.93 15.96
N THR A 52 -5.61 14.99 16.72
CA THR A 52 -4.17 14.89 17.02
C THR A 52 -3.61 13.47 17.10
N LYS A 53 -4.39 12.39 16.93
CA LYS A 53 -3.80 11.04 17.01
C LYS A 53 -3.30 10.58 15.64
N VAL A 54 -2.04 10.88 15.35
CA VAL A 54 -1.20 10.00 14.54
C VAL A 54 -1.34 8.61 15.16
N SER A 55 -1.98 7.69 14.44
CA SER A 55 -2.08 6.29 14.87
C SER A 55 -0.88 5.54 14.29
N ASN A 56 -0.45 4.47 14.95
CA ASN A 56 0.48 3.51 14.33
C ASN A 56 -0.30 2.35 13.69
N VAL A 57 -1.58 2.58 13.38
CA VAL A 57 -2.49 1.56 12.85
C VAL A 57 -2.63 1.78 11.35
N ILE A 58 -2.34 0.74 10.57
CA ILE A 58 -2.39 0.82 9.10
C ILE A 58 -3.84 0.66 8.64
N GLY A 59 -4.26 1.53 7.70
CA GLY A 59 -5.59 1.53 7.09
C GLY A 59 -5.71 0.71 5.80
N ASP A 60 -6.81 0.95 5.10
CA ASP A 60 -7.31 0.20 3.94
C ASP A 60 -6.76 0.67 2.58
N CYS A 61 -5.49 1.08 2.50
CA CYS A 61 -4.91 1.58 1.24
C CYS A 61 -3.87 0.62 0.66
N PRO A 62 -4.12 -0.02 -0.50
CA PRO A 62 -3.17 -0.96 -1.09
C PRO A 62 -1.90 -0.25 -1.58
N TYR A 63 -2.00 1.02 -1.98
CA TYR A 63 -0.83 1.84 -2.33
C TYR A 63 0.06 2.14 -1.12
N SER A 64 -0.55 2.39 0.05
CA SER A 64 0.21 2.54 1.30
C SER A 64 0.90 1.25 1.70
N HIS A 65 0.20 0.12 1.59
CA HIS A 65 0.75 -1.20 1.88
C HIS A 65 1.93 -1.54 0.95
N ARG A 66 1.87 -1.19 -0.34
CA ARG A 66 3.01 -1.29 -1.28
C ARG A 66 4.25 -0.57 -0.74
N VAL A 67 4.12 0.68 -0.31
CA VAL A 67 5.25 1.48 0.20
C VAL A 67 5.81 0.87 1.48
N LEU A 68 4.95 0.42 2.40
CA LEU A 68 5.40 -0.21 3.64
C LEU A 68 6.13 -1.53 3.40
N LEU A 69 5.64 -2.37 2.47
CA LEU A 69 6.34 -3.58 2.04
C LEU A 69 7.72 -3.26 1.50
N ALA A 70 7.83 -2.24 0.64
CA ALA A 70 9.10 -1.82 0.08
C ALA A 70 10.08 -1.30 1.15
N LEU A 71 9.61 -0.50 2.10
CA LEU A 71 10.43 0.02 3.20
C LEU A 71 10.97 -1.11 4.09
N GLU A 72 10.10 -2.03 4.51
CA GLU A 72 10.48 -3.17 5.34
C GLU A 72 11.43 -4.14 4.62
N GLU A 73 11.15 -4.46 3.35
CA GLU A 73 11.99 -5.37 2.58
C GLU A 73 13.38 -4.77 2.34
N LYS A 74 13.42 -3.45 2.11
CA LYS A 74 14.67 -2.70 1.96
C LYS A 74 15.36 -2.38 3.28
N GLN A 75 14.75 -2.73 4.42
CA GLN A 75 15.25 -2.43 5.76
C GLN A 75 15.56 -0.93 5.97
N VAL A 76 14.77 -0.07 5.34
CA VAL A 76 14.88 1.38 5.49
C VAL A 76 14.16 1.77 6.78
N SER A 77 14.84 2.50 7.65
CA SER A 77 14.20 3.06 8.85
C SER A 77 13.14 4.08 8.43
N TYR A 78 11.97 4.06 9.08
CA TYR A 78 10.94 5.05 8.81
C TYR A 78 10.16 5.44 10.06
N ASN A 79 9.69 6.69 10.09
CA ASN A 79 8.66 7.15 11.00
C ASN A 79 7.31 6.97 10.33
N LEU A 80 6.42 6.18 10.92
CA LEU A 80 5.08 5.93 10.38
C LEU A 80 4.11 7.03 10.82
N ILE A 81 3.49 7.71 9.86
CA ILE A 81 2.45 8.70 10.09
C ILE A 81 1.18 8.27 9.35
N THR A 82 0.13 7.92 10.09
CA THR A 82 -1.13 7.52 9.47
C THR A 82 -2.07 8.71 9.36
N ILE A 83 -2.71 8.86 8.20
CA ILE A 83 -3.68 9.92 7.89
C ILE A 83 -5.05 9.28 7.68
N ASP A 84 -6.06 9.77 8.42
CA ASP A 84 -7.47 9.47 8.12
C ASP A 84 -7.85 10.18 6.80
N ARG A 85 -8.24 9.40 5.79
CA ARG A 85 -8.58 9.89 4.45
C ARG A 85 -9.93 10.61 4.39
N LYS A 86 -10.81 10.49 5.39
CA LYS A 86 -12.04 11.28 5.51
C LYS A 86 -11.82 12.51 6.37
N LEU A 87 -11.08 12.38 7.47
CA LEU A 87 -10.83 13.43 8.46
C LEU A 87 -9.36 13.87 8.47
N ARG A 88 -8.86 14.34 7.33
CA ARG A 88 -7.46 14.77 7.20
C ARG A 88 -7.17 15.93 8.15
N PRO A 89 -6.09 15.88 8.95
CA PRO A 89 -5.77 16.96 9.86
C PRO A 89 -5.28 18.18 9.07
N SER A 90 -5.64 19.38 9.53
CA SER A 90 -5.31 20.64 8.85
C SER A 90 -3.81 20.83 8.59
N TRP A 91 -2.96 20.38 9.53
CA TRP A 91 -1.50 20.45 9.39
C TRP A 91 -0.99 19.64 8.20
N TYR A 92 -1.68 18.56 7.80
CA TYR A 92 -1.23 17.73 6.70
C TYR A 92 -1.34 18.45 5.36
N TYR A 93 -2.34 19.32 5.19
CA TYR A 93 -2.45 20.19 4.01
C TYR A 93 -1.30 21.20 3.90
N ASN A 94 -0.66 21.57 5.02
CA ASN A 94 0.54 22.40 5.00
C ASN A 94 1.79 21.62 4.58
N VAL A 95 1.81 20.30 4.82
CA VAL A 95 2.89 19.41 4.39
C VAL A 95 2.71 19.03 2.92
N HIS A 96 1.52 18.53 2.56
CA HIS A 96 1.17 18.10 1.22
C HIS A 96 -0.21 18.67 0.84
N PRO A 97 -0.27 19.72 0.01
CA PRO A 97 -1.53 20.40 -0.32
C PRO A 97 -2.60 19.52 -0.96
N GLU A 98 -2.22 18.50 -1.74
CA GLU A 98 -3.18 17.54 -2.29
C GLU A 98 -3.69 16.55 -1.24
N ALA A 99 -2.95 16.42 -0.13
CA ALA A 99 -3.23 15.58 1.02
C ALA A 99 -3.55 14.12 0.64
N LYS A 100 -2.86 13.59 -0.38
CA LYS A 100 -2.98 12.19 -0.81
C LYS A 100 -1.97 11.32 -0.08
N VAL A 101 -2.30 10.05 0.07
CA VAL A 101 -1.40 9.02 0.61
C VAL A 101 -1.27 7.86 -0.37
N PRO A 102 -0.12 7.18 -0.44
CA PRO A 102 1.09 7.41 0.35
C PRO A 102 1.94 8.58 -0.16
N VAL A 103 2.71 9.19 0.75
CA VAL A 103 3.78 10.15 0.46
C VAL A 103 4.94 9.85 1.40
N ILE A 104 6.19 10.03 0.96
CA ILE A 104 7.34 10.06 1.86
C ILE A 104 7.99 11.44 1.88
N SER A 105 8.57 11.80 3.03
CA SER A 105 9.51 12.90 3.17
C SER A 105 10.90 12.34 3.48
N HIS A 106 11.90 12.71 2.68
CA HIS A 106 13.29 12.34 2.92
C HIS A 106 14.22 13.47 2.49
N ASP A 107 15.14 13.87 3.35
CA ASP A 107 16.06 15.01 3.11
C ASP A 107 15.34 16.32 2.71
N GLY A 108 14.12 16.54 3.23
CA GLY A 108 13.29 17.71 2.92
C GLY A 108 12.62 17.67 1.53
N ILE A 109 12.68 16.53 0.85
CA ILE A 109 12.01 16.30 -0.44
C ILE A 109 10.79 15.43 -0.18
N LEU A 110 9.64 15.84 -0.71
CA LEU A 110 8.44 15.01 -0.77
C LEU A 110 8.45 14.18 -2.05
N ILE A 111 8.18 12.88 -1.89
CA ILE A 111 8.02 11.95 -3.00
C ILE A 111 6.60 11.39 -2.94
N GLU A 112 5.87 11.60 -4.02
CA GLU A 112 4.48 11.20 -4.22
C GLU A 112 4.41 10.04 -5.21
N GLU A 113 3.23 9.44 -5.35
CA GLU A 113 2.97 8.24 -6.16
C GLU A 113 3.70 7.00 -5.67
N SER A 114 2.93 5.97 -5.31
CA SER A 114 3.51 4.75 -4.71
C SER A 114 4.59 4.07 -5.55
N SER A 115 4.53 4.14 -6.88
CA SER A 115 5.57 3.62 -7.78
C SER A 115 6.85 4.46 -7.71
N ASN A 116 6.74 5.79 -7.81
CA ASN A 116 7.89 6.69 -7.74
C ASN A 116 8.57 6.61 -6.36
N ILE A 117 7.79 6.38 -5.29
CA ILE A 117 8.33 6.13 -3.95
C ILE A 117 9.18 4.85 -3.96
N VAL A 118 8.68 3.75 -4.52
CA VAL A 118 9.44 2.49 -4.62
C VAL A 118 10.71 2.67 -5.45
N ASP A 119 10.63 3.36 -6.60
CA ASP A 119 11.78 3.68 -7.46
C ASP A 119 12.82 4.53 -6.73
N TYR A 120 12.35 5.54 -5.97
CA TYR A 120 13.19 6.39 -5.16
C TYR A 120 13.93 5.59 -4.10
N LEU A 121 13.22 4.72 -3.37
CA LEU A 121 13.84 3.87 -2.37
C LEU A 121 14.90 2.96 -3.02
N GLU A 122 14.57 2.33 -4.15
CA GLU A 122 15.48 1.44 -4.88
C GLU A 122 16.75 2.15 -5.37
N SER A 123 16.62 3.42 -5.73
CA SER A 123 17.72 4.26 -6.22
C SER A 123 18.57 4.88 -5.10
N LYS A 124 17.94 5.31 -4.00
CA LYS A 124 18.58 6.07 -2.91
C LYS A 124 19.31 5.16 -1.92
N PHE A 125 18.79 3.96 -1.65
CA PHE A 125 19.37 3.04 -0.67
C PHE A 125 20.22 1.96 -1.36
N PRO A 126 21.40 1.64 -0.81
CA PRO A 126 22.47 0.94 -1.53
C PRO A 126 22.14 -0.51 -1.93
N GLU A 127 21.25 -1.18 -1.20
CA GLU A 127 20.85 -2.55 -1.51
C GLU A 127 19.67 -2.60 -2.48
N LYS A 128 19.90 -3.14 -3.68
CA LYS A 128 18.86 -3.35 -4.70
C LYS A 128 18.02 -4.59 -4.39
N LEU A 129 17.22 -4.55 -3.33
CA LEU A 129 16.46 -5.70 -2.86
C LEU A 129 15.16 -5.96 -3.61
N LEU A 130 14.64 -5.00 -4.37
CA LEU A 130 13.41 -5.18 -5.14
C LEU A 130 13.67 -5.40 -6.64
N ALA A 131 14.82 -4.97 -7.15
CA ALA A 131 15.28 -5.27 -8.51
C ALA A 131 15.87 -6.70 -8.64
N GLN A 132 15.14 -7.70 -8.13
CA GLN A 132 15.58 -9.11 -8.10
C GLN A 132 15.10 -9.92 -9.29
N ARG A 133 14.25 -9.36 -10.16
CA ARG A 133 13.73 -10.06 -11.33
C ARG A 133 14.86 -10.50 -12.25
N ASN A 134 14.82 -11.77 -12.66
CA ASN A 134 15.77 -12.30 -13.63
C ASN A 134 15.60 -11.61 -14.98
N PRO A 135 16.64 -10.91 -15.49
CA PRO A 135 16.56 -10.17 -16.75
C PRO A 135 16.36 -11.07 -17.98
N LYS A 136 16.52 -12.39 -17.84
CA LYS A 136 16.26 -13.36 -18.92
C LYS A 136 14.78 -13.66 -19.11
N VAL A 137 13.92 -13.33 -18.14
CA VAL A 137 12.48 -13.43 -18.31
C VAL A 137 12.01 -12.17 -19.05
N ALA A 138 11.77 -12.31 -20.35
CA ALA A 138 11.39 -11.21 -21.22
C ALA A 138 9.98 -10.64 -20.97
N THR A 139 9.16 -11.34 -20.20
CA THR A 139 7.78 -10.92 -19.93
C THR A 139 7.77 -9.97 -18.75
N ASP A 140 7.30 -8.76 -19.00
CA ASP A 140 7.02 -7.79 -17.96
C ASP A 140 5.71 -8.15 -17.24
N PRO A 141 5.70 -8.40 -15.92
CA PRO A 141 4.50 -8.78 -15.17
C PRO A 141 3.53 -7.61 -14.95
N LEU A 142 4.04 -6.37 -14.96
CA LEU A 142 3.28 -5.19 -14.54
C LEU A 142 1.98 -4.96 -15.33
N PRO A 143 1.92 -5.13 -16.65
CA PRO A 143 0.67 -4.96 -17.40
C PRO A 143 -0.44 -5.94 -16.97
N VAL A 144 -0.09 -7.20 -16.67
CA VAL A 144 -1.06 -8.21 -16.23
C VAL A 144 -1.53 -7.92 -14.81
N ILE A 145 -0.60 -7.55 -13.93
CA ILE A 145 -0.89 -7.13 -12.56
C ILE A 145 -1.80 -5.90 -12.55
N GLU A 146 -1.54 -4.92 -13.41
CA GLU A 146 -2.33 -3.69 -13.52
C GLU A 146 -3.73 -3.95 -14.10
N ALA A 147 -3.84 -4.87 -15.06
CA ALA A 147 -5.13 -5.34 -15.55
C ALA A 147 -5.94 -6.02 -14.43
N PHE A 148 -5.32 -6.92 -13.66
CA PHE A 148 -5.95 -7.54 -12.48
C PHE A 148 -6.42 -6.48 -11.49
N ARG A 149 -5.56 -5.52 -11.13
CA ARG A 149 -5.90 -4.42 -10.21
C ARG A 149 -7.12 -3.63 -10.68
N SER A 150 -7.12 -3.23 -11.94
CA SER A 150 -8.20 -2.45 -12.55
C SER A 150 -9.51 -3.23 -12.58
N ARG A 151 -9.47 -4.51 -12.97
CA ARG A 151 -10.66 -5.37 -13.03
C ARG A 151 -11.20 -5.73 -11.65
N PHE A 152 -10.33 -5.95 -10.67
CA PHE A 152 -10.75 -6.13 -9.28
C PHE A 152 -11.50 -4.91 -8.76
N THR A 153 -10.95 -3.71 -8.99
CA THR A 153 -11.60 -2.45 -8.57
C THR A 153 -12.97 -2.30 -9.26
N SER A 154 -13.03 -2.56 -10.56
CA SER A 154 -14.28 -2.48 -11.34
C SER A 154 -15.33 -3.46 -10.83
N PHE A 155 -14.95 -4.70 -10.51
CA PHE A 155 -15.83 -5.72 -9.95
C PHE A 155 -16.38 -5.35 -8.56
N ILE A 156 -15.55 -4.74 -7.71
CA ILE A 156 -15.97 -4.24 -6.39
C ILE A 156 -16.98 -3.10 -6.51
N GLU A 157 -16.95 -2.32 -7.58
CA GLU A 157 -17.90 -1.24 -7.83
C GLU A 157 -19.16 -1.73 -8.57
N HIS A 158 -19.00 -2.65 -9.52
CA HIS A 158 -20.02 -3.11 -10.46
C HIS A 158 -19.97 -4.64 -10.59
N GLU A 159 -21.00 -5.35 -10.10
CA GLU A 159 -21.00 -6.82 -10.08
C GLU A 159 -20.97 -7.46 -11.48
N ASP A 160 -21.51 -6.77 -12.48
CA ASP A 160 -21.54 -7.23 -13.87
C ASP A 160 -20.15 -7.32 -14.54
N GLU A 161 -19.11 -6.70 -13.95
CA GLU A 161 -17.70 -6.81 -14.37
C GLU A 161 -17.01 -8.10 -13.86
N LYS A 162 -17.75 -8.99 -13.17
CA LYS A 162 -17.21 -10.27 -12.68
C LYS A 162 -16.56 -11.13 -13.77
N PRO A 163 -17.10 -11.27 -14.99
CA PRO A 163 -16.47 -12.07 -16.04
C PRO A 163 -15.06 -11.58 -16.39
N GLU A 164 -14.89 -10.28 -16.61
CA GLU A 164 -13.60 -9.65 -16.95
C GLU A 164 -12.61 -9.74 -15.79
N PHE A 165 -13.10 -9.64 -14.55
CA PHE A 165 -12.29 -9.90 -13.36
C PHE A 165 -11.81 -11.36 -13.31
N MET A 166 -12.68 -12.33 -13.58
CA MET A 166 -12.29 -13.74 -13.63
C MET A 166 -11.26 -14.02 -14.73
N GLU A 167 -11.36 -13.39 -15.90
CA GLU A 167 -10.35 -13.47 -16.96
C GLU A 167 -9.00 -12.88 -16.54
N SER A 168 -9.02 -11.78 -15.78
CA SER A 168 -7.80 -11.19 -15.22
C SER A 168 -7.12 -12.11 -14.21
N LEU A 169 -7.88 -12.88 -13.41
CA LEU A 169 -7.36 -13.91 -12.52
C LEU A 169 -6.72 -15.07 -13.26
N VAL A 170 -7.31 -15.51 -14.38
CA VAL A 170 -6.71 -16.55 -15.25
C VAL A 170 -5.35 -16.07 -15.77
N SER A 171 -5.28 -14.81 -16.20
CA SER A 171 -4.05 -14.21 -16.71
C SER A 171 -2.99 -14.09 -15.61
N LEU A 172 -3.38 -13.68 -14.41
CA LEU A 172 -2.49 -13.56 -13.25
C LEU A 172 -1.99 -14.93 -12.76
N ASP A 173 -2.86 -15.94 -12.70
CA ASP A 173 -2.46 -17.30 -12.29
C ASP A 173 -1.46 -17.91 -13.27
N SER A 174 -1.70 -17.74 -14.58
CA SER A 174 -0.78 -18.18 -15.63
C SER A 174 0.57 -17.47 -15.55
N LEU A 175 0.56 -16.17 -15.26
CA LEU A 175 1.78 -15.39 -15.03
C LEU A 175 2.56 -15.92 -13.83
N LEU A 176 1.91 -16.05 -12.67
CA LEU A 176 2.53 -16.59 -11.46
C LEU A 176 3.08 -18.00 -11.67
N GLN A 177 2.33 -18.89 -12.34
CA GLN A 177 2.79 -20.23 -12.67
C GLN A 177 4.12 -20.19 -13.43
N ARG A 178 4.22 -19.32 -14.44
CA ARG A 178 5.43 -19.17 -15.24
C ARG A 178 6.61 -18.68 -14.41
N PHE A 179 6.42 -17.68 -13.55
CA PHE A 179 7.49 -17.14 -12.71
C PHE A 179 7.91 -18.13 -11.62
N ILE A 180 6.97 -18.74 -10.90
CA ILE A 180 7.24 -19.74 -9.87
C ILE A 180 8.04 -20.92 -10.46
N THR A 181 7.69 -21.40 -11.65
CA THR A 181 8.39 -22.52 -12.31
C THR A 181 9.76 -22.11 -12.86
N THR A 182 9.87 -20.96 -13.51
CA THR A 182 11.12 -20.51 -14.16
C THR A 182 12.15 -20.03 -13.15
N GLU A 183 11.72 -19.22 -12.19
CA GLU A 183 12.59 -18.60 -11.17
C GLU A 183 12.81 -19.48 -9.94
N ARG A 184 12.16 -20.66 -9.90
CA ARG A 184 12.14 -21.55 -8.73
C ARG A 184 11.69 -20.75 -7.50
N GLY A 185 10.48 -20.21 -7.64
CA GLY A 185 9.75 -19.32 -6.72
C GLY A 185 9.69 -19.78 -5.26
N PRO A 186 8.97 -19.03 -4.41
CA PRO A 186 7.55 -18.75 -4.66
C PRO A 186 7.22 -17.34 -5.17
N PHE A 187 8.19 -16.45 -5.32
CA PHE A 187 7.98 -15.03 -5.65
C PHE A 187 8.40 -14.69 -7.09
N PHE A 188 8.07 -13.48 -7.57
CA PHE A 188 8.53 -13.00 -8.89
C PHE A 188 10.06 -12.87 -8.96
N GLY A 189 10.71 -12.50 -7.85
CA GLY A 189 12.16 -12.55 -7.66
C GLY A 189 12.72 -13.94 -7.29
N GLY A 190 11.96 -15.02 -7.50
CA GLY A 190 12.33 -16.38 -7.12
C GLY A 190 12.20 -16.59 -5.61
N LYS A 191 13.31 -16.60 -4.88
CA LYS A 191 13.33 -16.79 -3.42
C LYS A 191 13.22 -15.49 -2.61
N LYS A 192 13.40 -14.35 -3.26
CA LYS A 192 13.31 -13.02 -2.64
C LYS A 192 12.13 -12.28 -3.25
N LEU A 193 11.58 -11.34 -2.50
CA LEU A 193 10.58 -10.42 -3.03
C LEU A 193 11.22 -9.53 -4.10
N SER A 194 10.42 -9.17 -5.11
CA SER A 194 10.74 -8.15 -6.10
C SER A 194 9.71 -7.03 -6.08
N GLU A 195 9.91 -6.03 -6.93
CA GLU A 195 8.96 -4.92 -7.12
C GLU A 195 7.54 -5.42 -7.43
N GLU A 196 7.43 -6.45 -8.27
CA GLU A 196 6.14 -7.02 -8.64
C GLU A 196 5.39 -7.62 -7.44
N ASP A 197 6.12 -8.18 -6.47
CA ASP A 197 5.54 -8.74 -5.26
C ASP A 197 4.94 -7.66 -4.36
N VAL A 198 5.68 -6.56 -4.13
CA VAL A 198 5.19 -5.43 -3.33
C VAL A 198 4.04 -4.69 -4.02
N VAL A 199 3.94 -4.84 -5.35
CA VAL A 199 2.88 -4.28 -6.17
C VAL A 199 1.60 -5.12 -6.10
N VAL A 200 1.67 -6.43 -6.33
CA VAL A 200 0.48 -7.29 -6.54
C VAL A 200 -0.14 -7.76 -5.23
N MET A 201 0.69 -8.08 -4.23
CA MET A 201 0.20 -8.70 -3.01
C MET A 201 -0.78 -7.82 -2.21
N PRO A 202 -0.60 -6.49 -2.11
CA PRO A 202 -1.61 -5.63 -1.51
C PRO A 202 -3.00 -5.81 -2.12
N TYR A 203 -3.10 -5.92 -3.44
CA TYR A 203 -4.40 -6.10 -4.12
C TYR A 203 -4.97 -7.50 -3.95
N LEU A 204 -4.13 -8.54 -3.95
CA LEU A 204 -4.58 -9.91 -3.64
C LEU A 204 -5.10 -10.02 -2.20
N TYR A 205 -4.47 -9.33 -1.25
CA TYR A 205 -4.97 -9.27 0.13
C TYR A 205 -6.31 -8.54 0.22
N HIS A 206 -6.43 -7.39 -0.46
CA HIS A 206 -7.70 -6.67 -0.53
C HIS A 206 -8.79 -7.49 -1.23
N MET A 207 -8.46 -8.24 -2.28
CA MET A 207 -9.39 -9.13 -2.97
C MET A 207 -9.94 -10.21 -2.05
N GLU A 208 -9.09 -10.86 -1.24
CA GLU A 208 -9.54 -11.87 -0.30
C GLU A 208 -10.52 -11.32 0.74
N ILE A 209 -10.23 -10.16 1.31
CA ILE A 209 -11.06 -9.57 2.36
C ILE A 209 -12.28 -8.88 1.77
N ALA A 210 -12.06 -7.87 0.91
CA ALA A 210 -13.14 -7.05 0.37
C ALA A 210 -14.01 -7.83 -0.64
N GLY A 211 -13.44 -8.76 -1.40
CA GLY A 211 -14.22 -9.61 -2.30
C GLY A 211 -15.25 -10.44 -1.55
N LYS A 212 -14.85 -11.06 -0.43
CA LYS A 212 -15.76 -11.83 0.42
C LYS A 212 -16.88 -10.97 0.98
N ILE A 213 -16.55 -9.78 1.49
CA ILE A 213 -17.53 -8.94 2.17
C ILE A 213 -18.47 -8.22 1.18
N VAL A 214 -17.93 -7.61 0.15
CA VAL A 214 -18.67 -6.71 -0.74
C VAL A 214 -19.40 -7.46 -1.86
N ARG A 215 -18.96 -8.69 -2.16
CA ARG A 215 -19.44 -9.47 -3.31
C ARG A 215 -19.68 -10.97 -3.02
N ASP A 216 -19.55 -11.42 -1.77
CA ASP A 216 -19.52 -12.85 -1.41
C ASP A 216 -18.57 -13.66 -2.32
N PHE A 217 -17.47 -13.04 -2.73
CA PHE A 217 -16.51 -13.63 -3.63
C PHE A 217 -15.38 -14.31 -2.85
N GLU A 218 -15.20 -15.59 -3.12
CA GLU A 218 -14.00 -16.34 -2.74
C GLU A 218 -13.31 -16.85 -3.98
N LEU A 219 -11.97 -16.93 -3.93
CA LEU A 219 -11.18 -17.48 -5.01
C LEU A 219 -11.60 -18.95 -5.25
N PRO A 220 -12.21 -19.32 -6.40
CA PRO A 220 -12.86 -20.63 -6.57
C PRO A 220 -11.89 -21.81 -6.50
N HIS A 221 -12.11 -22.71 -5.55
CA HIS A 221 -11.18 -23.81 -5.23
C HIS A 221 -10.77 -24.61 -6.49
N GLY A 222 -9.46 -24.82 -6.65
CA GLY A 222 -8.90 -25.59 -7.78
C GLY A 222 -8.67 -24.82 -9.09
N LEU A 223 -9.24 -23.61 -9.28
CA LEU A 223 -9.03 -22.85 -10.53
C LEU A 223 -7.72 -22.06 -10.59
N PHE A 224 -7.28 -21.55 -9.44
CA PHE A 224 -6.14 -20.62 -9.36
C PHE A 224 -5.08 -21.11 -8.34
N PRO A 225 -4.44 -22.26 -8.59
CA PRO A 225 -3.48 -22.84 -7.64
C PRO A 225 -2.22 -21.99 -7.47
N SER A 226 -1.78 -21.27 -8.51
CA SER A 226 -0.56 -20.47 -8.46
C SER A 226 -0.78 -19.19 -7.64
N ILE A 227 -1.95 -18.55 -7.79
CA ILE A 227 -2.35 -17.43 -6.93
C ILE A 227 -2.41 -17.86 -5.46
N ARG A 228 -3.00 -19.02 -5.14
CA ARG A 228 -3.08 -19.51 -3.75
C ARG A 228 -1.70 -19.74 -3.16
N ASN A 229 -0.87 -20.54 -3.84
CA ASN A 229 0.49 -20.84 -3.36
C ASN A 229 1.31 -19.56 -3.16
N TYR A 230 1.14 -18.59 -4.06
CA TYR A 230 1.76 -17.28 -3.95
C TYR A 230 1.27 -16.51 -2.71
N MET A 231 -0.04 -16.40 -2.51
CA MET A 231 -0.64 -15.71 -1.36
C MET A 231 -0.23 -16.38 -0.04
N ASP A 232 -0.18 -17.71 0.02
CA ASP A 232 0.27 -18.45 1.21
C ASP A 232 1.73 -18.13 1.53
N ALA A 233 2.60 -18.11 0.52
CA ALA A 233 4.00 -17.74 0.69
C ALA A 233 4.17 -16.28 1.14
N MET A 234 3.44 -15.34 0.53
CA MET A 234 3.45 -13.94 0.93
C MET A 234 2.92 -13.73 2.35
N LYS A 235 1.82 -14.39 2.72
CA LYS A 235 1.28 -14.34 4.08
C LYS A 235 2.23 -14.97 5.10
N ALA A 236 3.02 -15.97 4.73
CA ALA A 236 4.06 -16.49 5.62
C ALA A 236 5.26 -15.53 5.76
N HIS A 237 5.43 -14.56 4.86
CA HIS A 237 6.59 -13.68 4.84
C HIS A 237 6.56 -12.65 5.98
N PRO A 238 7.67 -12.47 6.75
CA PRO A 238 7.71 -11.53 7.87
C PRO A 238 7.36 -10.09 7.49
N THR A 239 7.87 -9.61 6.35
CA THR A 239 7.59 -8.26 5.82
C THR A 239 6.09 -8.02 5.65
N PHE A 240 5.36 -9.01 5.10
CA PHE A 240 3.91 -8.89 4.94
C PHE A 240 3.17 -8.88 6.27
N GLN A 241 3.57 -9.72 7.23
CA GLN A 241 2.94 -9.74 8.55
C GLN A 241 3.12 -8.42 9.32
N LYS A 242 4.23 -7.71 9.12
CA LYS A 242 4.46 -6.40 9.74
C LYS A 242 3.65 -5.26 9.11
N THR A 243 3.30 -5.38 7.84
CA THR A 243 2.80 -4.26 7.02
C THR A 243 1.34 -4.41 6.60
N LYS A 244 0.78 -5.62 6.69
CA LYS A 244 -0.64 -5.82 6.45
C LYS A 244 -1.47 -5.03 7.46
N ALA A 245 -2.46 -4.30 6.97
CA ALA A 245 -3.50 -3.79 7.84
C ALA A 245 -4.33 -4.95 8.41
N LYS A 246 -4.93 -4.74 9.57
CA LYS A 246 -5.85 -5.72 10.14
C LYS A 246 -7.07 -5.87 9.23
N PRO A 247 -7.64 -7.08 9.09
CA PRO A 247 -8.85 -7.27 8.29
C PRO A 247 -9.99 -6.33 8.71
N GLU A 248 -10.12 -6.03 10.02
CA GLU A 248 -11.09 -5.07 10.58
C GLU A 248 -10.96 -3.68 9.95
N ASN A 249 -9.72 -3.20 9.75
CA ASN A 249 -9.46 -1.88 9.18
C ASN A 249 -9.74 -1.85 7.67
N LEU A 250 -9.37 -2.92 6.95
CA LEU A 250 -9.70 -3.08 5.54
C LEU A 250 -11.21 -3.05 5.35
N LEU A 251 -11.92 -3.88 6.12
CA LEU A 251 -13.37 -3.95 6.09
C LEU A 251 -13.98 -2.57 6.27
N PHE A 252 -13.62 -1.88 7.36
CA PHE A 252 -14.24 -0.61 7.70
C PHE A 252 -14.11 0.39 6.54
N GLY A 253 -12.94 0.44 5.90
CA GLY A 253 -12.71 1.21 4.69
C GLY A 253 -13.66 0.88 3.54
N TYR A 254 -13.79 -0.41 3.19
CA TYR A 254 -14.66 -0.83 2.09
C TYR A 254 -16.15 -0.64 2.40
N VAL A 255 -16.61 -0.90 3.62
CA VAL A 255 -18.02 -0.69 4.02
C VAL A 255 -18.39 0.79 3.95
N GLU A 256 -17.52 1.66 4.47
CA GLU A 256 -17.72 3.11 4.47
C GLU A 256 -17.61 3.77 3.10
N LEU A 257 -16.92 3.14 2.14
CA LEU A 257 -16.76 3.64 0.78
C LEU A 257 -17.79 3.08 -0.20
N HIS A 258 -18.21 1.82 -0.01
CA HIS A 258 -19.09 1.10 -0.93
C HIS A 258 -20.47 0.76 -0.36
N GLY A 259 -20.80 1.25 0.85
CA GLY A 259 -22.16 1.30 1.40
C GLY A 259 -22.77 -0.04 1.80
N GLY A 260 -21.95 -1.03 2.13
CA GLY A 260 -22.34 -2.44 2.07
C GLY A 260 -22.90 -3.12 3.32
N LEU A 261 -22.81 -2.55 4.53
CA LEU A 261 -23.30 -3.23 5.74
C LEU A 261 -23.90 -2.22 6.72
N HIS A 262 -25.08 -2.55 7.26
CA HIS A 262 -25.64 -1.80 8.38
C HIS A 262 -24.76 -2.01 9.62
N HIS A 263 -24.70 -1.02 10.51
CA HIS A 263 -23.82 -1.02 11.69
C HIS A 263 -23.99 -2.26 12.61
N ASP A 264 -25.09 -2.98 12.48
CA ASP A 264 -25.45 -4.21 13.20
C ASP A 264 -24.78 -5.48 12.64
N GLU A 265 -24.22 -5.44 11.42
CA GLU A 265 -23.51 -6.57 10.78
C GLU A 265 -22.00 -6.55 11.05
N LEU A 266 -21.47 -5.46 11.64
CA LEU A 266 -20.07 -5.36 12.07
C LEU A 266 -19.74 -6.33 13.22
N SER A 267 -20.70 -6.72 14.05
CA SER A 267 -20.49 -7.73 15.10
C SER A 267 -20.37 -9.16 14.56
N SER A 268 -20.86 -9.44 13.34
CA SER A 268 -20.65 -10.74 12.67
C SER A 268 -19.36 -10.82 11.87
N VAL A 269 -18.65 -9.71 11.68
CA VAL A 269 -17.38 -9.68 10.95
C VAL A 269 -16.29 -10.41 11.71
N SER A 270 -16.25 -10.30 13.04
CA SER A 270 -15.30 -11.08 13.85
C SER A 270 -15.43 -12.57 13.57
N ASP A 271 -16.65 -13.04 13.28
CA ASP A 271 -16.97 -14.44 13.02
C ASP A 271 -16.66 -14.85 11.56
N ILE A 272 -16.50 -13.89 10.63
CA ILE A 272 -16.06 -14.13 9.23
C ILE A 272 -14.53 -14.29 9.15
N LEU A 273 -13.80 -13.80 10.16
CA LEU A 273 -12.35 -13.78 10.20
C LEU A 273 -11.73 -14.98 10.97
N GLU A 274 -12.56 -15.84 11.56
CA GLU A 274 -12.19 -17.13 12.17
C GLU A 274 -12.29 -18.30 11.18
#